data_AF-A0A380U4Q4-F1
#
_entry.id   AF-A0A380U4Q4-F1
#
_cell.length_a   1.000
_cell.length_b   1.000
_cell.length_c   1.000
_cell.angle_alpha   90.00
_cell.angle_beta   90.00
_cell.angle_gamma   90.00
#
_symmetry.space_group_name_H-M   'P 1'
#
loop_
_entity.id
_entity.type
_entity.pdbx_description
1 polymer ?
#
loop_
_entity_poly.entity_id
_entity_poly.type
_entity_poly.pdbx_seq_one_letter_code
_entity_poly.pdbx_strand_id
1 'polypeptide(L)'
;MNEILQQRIESVQAGKNITHAQIEAKRSLREQLDSDLEAFLKNGGAVEQLPQGFSGEYSKGWNGSKPKSQKTMREVMASAVSEARARRNNPSVIAWREAKEKGLKHFNGTACITCGSTLRYTSTRSCFSCNKASSLRRAERIRKERIA
;
A
#
# COMPACT_ATOMS: atom_id res chain seq x y z
N MET A 1 30.36 -1.00 -26.64
CA MET A 1 29.73 -1.14 -25.32
C MET A 1 28.98 0.15 -25.06
N ASN A 2 27.67 0.10 -24.84
CA ASN A 2 26.82 1.31 -24.85
C ASN A 2 26.90 2.00 -23.48
N GLU A 3 27.32 3.27 -23.46
CA GLU A 3 27.51 4.06 -22.22
C GLU A 3 26.26 4.08 -21.33
N ILE A 4 25.07 4.05 -21.94
CA ILE A 4 23.79 4.01 -21.21
C ILE A 4 23.62 2.68 -20.47
N LEU A 5 24.08 1.57 -21.06
CA LEU A 5 24.06 0.25 -20.41
C LEU A 5 25.08 0.20 -19.27
N GLN A 6 26.26 0.80 -19.44
CA GLN A 6 27.28 0.89 -18.39
C GLN A 6 26.76 1.67 -17.17
N GLN A 7 26.18 2.85 -17.38
CA GLN A 7 25.59 3.69 -16.33
C GLN A 7 24.46 2.98 -15.56
N ARG A 8 23.66 2.16 -16.26
CA ARG A 8 22.61 1.35 -15.61
C ARG A 8 23.20 0.24 -14.74
N ILE A 9 24.27 -0.41 -15.17
CA ILE A 9 24.95 -1.46 -14.39
C ILE A 9 25.57 -0.84 -13.13
N GLU A 10 26.26 0.29 -13.28
CA GLU A 10 26.91 1.01 -12.18
C GLU A 10 25.91 1.52 -11.14
N SER A 11 24.78 2.12 -11.58
CA SER A 11 23.74 2.59 -10.65
C SER A 11 23.08 1.46 -9.85
N VAL A 12 22.83 0.30 -10.47
CA VAL A 12 22.30 -0.89 -9.77
C VAL A 12 23.32 -1.41 -8.74
N GLN A 13 24.60 -1.45 -9.10
CA GLN A 13 25.64 -1.90 -8.19
C GLN A 13 25.82 -0.93 -7.01
N ALA A 14 25.77 0.38 -7.26
CA ALA A 14 25.79 1.39 -6.21
C ALA A 14 24.63 1.22 -5.22
N GLY A 15 23.41 0.98 -5.71
CA GLY A 15 22.25 0.70 -4.85
C GLY A 15 22.41 -0.55 -3.98
N LYS A 16 22.98 -1.63 -4.53
CA LYS A 16 23.30 -2.85 -3.78
C LYS A 16 24.36 -2.60 -2.69
N ASN A 17 25.39 -1.83 -3.01
CA ASN A 17 26.46 -1.51 -2.07
C ASN A 17 25.94 -0.65 -0.90
N ILE A 18 25.06 0.33 -1.19
CA ILE A 18 24.42 1.16 -0.15
C ILE A 18 23.56 0.31 0.78
N THR A 19 22.73 -0.58 0.22
CA THR A 19 21.88 -1.46 1.02
C THR A 19 22.70 -2.43 1.88
N HIS A 20 23.79 -2.99 1.34
CA HIS A 20 24.71 -3.83 2.11
C HIS A 20 25.35 -3.04 3.27
N ALA A 21 25.90 -1.85 3.00
CA ALA A 21 26.50 -0.99 4.02
C ALA A 21 25.50 -0.62 5.13
N GLN A 22 24.23 -0.34 4.77
CA GLN A 22 23.18 -0.09 5.76
C GLN A 22 22.85 -1.32 6.61
N ILE A 23 22.88 -2.52 6.03
CA ILE A 23 22.66 -3.77 6.76
C ILE A 23 23.82 -4.04 7.73
N GLU A 24 25.05 -3.84 7.26
CA GLU A 24 26.27 -4.03 8.05
C GLU A 24 26.37 -3.03 9.20
N ALA A 25 26.08 -1.76 8.95
CA ALA A 25 26.00 -0.74 10.01
C ALA A 25 24.95 -1.09 11.08
N LYS A 26 23.80 -1.65 10.68
CA LYS A 26 22.77 -2.11 11.64
C LYS A 26 23.22 -3.33 12.44
N ARG A 27 23.98 -4.26 11.83
CA ARG A 27 24.56 -5.40 12.54
C ARG A 27 25.58 -4.94 13.56
N SER A 28 26.49 -4.03 13.18
CA SER A 28 27.47 -3.44 14.08
C SER A 28 26.83 -2.71 15.26
N LEU A 29 25.77 -1.92 15.01
CA LEU A 29 25.03 -1.27 16.09
C LEU A 29 24.41 -2.27 17.07
N ARG A 30 23.90 -3.39 16.57
CA ARG A 30 23.31 -4.41 17.42
C ARG A 30 24.35 -5.07 18.33
N GLU A 31 25.50 -5.42 17.78
CA GLU A 31 26.62 -5.98 18.54
C GLU A 31 27.15 -5.00 19.60
N GLN A 32 27.20 -3.70 19.27
CA GLN A 32 27.55 -2.64 20.23
C GLN A 32 26.53 -2.55 21.37
N LEU A 33 25.23 -2.53 21.06
CA LEU A 33 24.18 -2.46 22.07
C LEU A 33 24.17 -3.70 22.98
N ASP A 34 24.41 -4.89 22.42
CA ASP A 34 24.50 -6.12 23.21
C ASP A 34 25.72 -6.06 24.16
N SER A 35 26.87 -5.56 23.67
CA SER A 35 28.08 -5.38 24.49
C SER A 35 27.89 -4.33 25.60
N ASP A 36 27.24 -3.21 25.29
CA ASP A 36 26.93 -2.15 26.25
C ASP A 36 25.95 -2.62 27.31
N LEU A 37 24.95 -3.42 26.93
CA LEU A 37 23.99 -4.02 27.86
C LEU A 37 24.70 -5.01 28.81
N GLU A 38 25.59 -5.86 28.29
CA GLU A 38 26.39 -6.76 29.11
C GLU A 38 27.28 -5.99 30.10
N ALA A 39 27.95 -4.93 29.64
CA ALA A 39 28.77 -4.07 30.49
C ALA A 39 27.93 -3.38 31.59
N PHE A 40 26.74 -2.88 31.23
CA PHE A 40 25.81 -2.25 32.17
C PHE A 40 25.38 -3.23 33.28
N LEU A 41 24.97 -4.44 32.89
CA LEU A 41 24.57 -5.49 33.84
C LEU A 41 25.74 -5.94 34.74
N LYS A 42 26.94 -6.09 34.16
CA LYS A 42 28.15 -6.46 34.91
C LYS A 42 28.55 -5.41 35.96
N ASN A 43 28.31 -4.14 35.68
CA ASN A 43 28.58 -3.02 36.58
C ASN A 43 27.45 -2.81 37.63
N GLY A 44 26.50 -3.74 37.74
CA GLY A 44 25.41 -3.70 38.72
C GLY A 44 24.18 -2.90 38.27
N GLY A 45 24.10 -2.55 36.99
CA GLY A 45 22.90 -1.99 36.40
C GLY A 45 21.75 -3.00 36.39
N ALA A 46 20.53 -2.54 36.65
CA ALA A 46 19.32 -3.35 36.60
C ALA A 46 18.40 -2.86 35.47
N VAL A 47 17.87 -3.81 34.69
CA VAL A 47 16.84 -3.53 33.68
C VAL A 47 15.48 -3.77 34.32
N GLU A 48 14.80 -2.69 34.70
CA GLU A 48 13.45 -2.77 35.24
C GLU A 48 12.42 -2.63 34.12
N GLN A 49 11.47 -3.56 34.06
CA GLN A 49 10.30 -3.38 33.23
C GLN A 49 9.40 -2.35 33.90
N LEU A 50 9.26 -1.18 33.28
CA LEU A 50 8.33 -0.18 33.76
C LEU A 50 6.91 -0.77 33.80
N PRO A 51 6.12 -0.46 34.85
CA PRO A 51 4.71 -0.83 34.86
C PRO A 51 4.01 -0.29 33.61
N GLN A 52 3.07 -1.07 33.07
CA GLN A 52 2.29 -0.75 31.85
C GLN A 52 1.87 0.73 31.84
N GLY A 53 2.29 1.46 30.80
CA GLY A 53 1.89 2.86 30.58
C GLY A 53 3.01 3.86 30.26
N PHE A 54 4.29 3.50 30.43
CA PHE A 54 5.40 4.43 30.11
C PHE A 54 5.87 4.41 28.64
N SER A 55 5.39 3.48 27.83
CA SER A 55 5.59 3.46 26.38
C SER A 55 4.32 3.93 25.66
N GLY A 56 4.01 5.23 25.71
CA GLY A 56 2.99 5.85 24.85
C GLY A 56 1.53 5.38 25.03
N GLU A 57 1.22 4.50 25.97
CA GLU A 57 -0.16 4.15 26.34
C GLU A 57 -0.66 5.12 27.40
N TYR A 58 -1.04 6.30 26.94
CA TYR A 58 -1.58 7.39 27.75
C TYR A 58 -2.98 7.02 28.25
N SER A 59 -3.07 6.30 29.37
CA SER A 59 -4.34 5.84 29.95
C SER A 59 -5.06 6.89 30.80
N LYS A 60 -4.40 7.99 31.17
CA LYS A 60 -5.01 9.12 31.89
C LYS A 60 -4.48 10.45 31.34
N GLY A 61 -5.40 11.35 30.98
CA GLY A 61 -5.09 12.73 30.63
C GLY A 61 -4.55 13.51 31.81
N TRP A 62 -3.82 14.60 31.52
CA TRP A 62 -3.48 15.61 32.53
C TRP A 62 -4.77 16.04 33.25
N ASN A 63 -4.72 16.07 34.58
CA ASN A 63 -5.85 16.33 35.50
C ASN A 63 -6.99 15.29 35.50
N GLY A 64 -6.72 14.01 35.24
CA GLY A 64 -7.73 12.95 35.34
C GLY A 64 -8.78 13.02 34.22
N SER A 65 -8.54 13.81 33.18
CA SER A 65 -9.35 13.85 31.98
C SER A 65 -9.23 12.52 31.23
N LYS A 66 -10.33 12.04 30.62
CA LYS A 66 -10.26 10.89 29.72
C LYS A 66 -9.35 11.28 28.54
N PRO A 67 -8.33 10.47 28.20
CA PRO A 67 -7.55 10.71 26.99
C PRO A 67 -8.50 10.87 25.81
N LYS A 68 -8.32 11.89 24.96
CA LYS A 68 -8.98 11.89 23.65
C LYS A 68 -8.53 10.61 22.94
N SER A 69 -9.47 9.88 22.34
CA SER A 69 -9.22 8.64 21.62
C SER A 69 -8.42 8.90 20.34
N GLN A 70 -7.17 9.31 20.47
CA GLN A 70 -6.24 9.33 19.36
C GLN A 70 -5.79 7.89 19.14
N LYS A 71 -6.17 7.33 18.00
CA LYS A 71 -5.70 6.01 17.57
C LYS A 71 -4.18 6.04 17.57
N THR A 72 -3.56 5.00 18.12
CA THR A 72 -2.11 4.89 18.11
C THR A 72 -1.61 4.77 16.66
N MET A 73 -0.38 5.20 16.36
CA MET A 73 0.20 5.03 15.03
C MET A 73 0.19 3.56 14.58
N ARG A 74 0.33 2.62 15.53
CA ARG A 74 0.24 1.18 15.28
C ARG A 74 -1.17 0.77 14.80
N GLU A 75 -2.22 1.28 15.44
CA GLU A 75 -3.60 1.03 15.03
C GLU A 75 -3.93 1.64 13.68
N VAL A 76 -3.44 2.85 13.41
CA VAL A 76 -3.61 3.52 12.10
C VAL A 76 -2.96 2.69 11.01
N MET A 77 -1.71 2.27 11.21
CA MET A 77 -0.98 1.43 10.25
C MET A 77 -1.64 0.06 10.07
N ALA A 78 -2.07 -0.58 11.16
CA ALA A 78 -2.79 -1.86 11.11
C ALA A 78 -4.11 -1.75 10.34
N SER A 79 -4.87 -0.67 10.55
CA SER A 79 -6.10 -0.39 9.82
C SER A 79 -5.83 -0.17 8.33
N ALA A 80 -4.83 0.63 7.99
CA ALA A 80 -4.44 0.88 6.60
C ALA A 80 -4.02 -0.40 5.87
N VAL A 81 -3.26 -1.29 6.52
CA VAL A 81 -2.88 -2.60 5.97
C VAL A 81 -4.10 -3.50 5.80
N SER A 82 -5.01 -3.53 6.77
CA SER A 82 -6.26 -4.29 6.70
C SER A 82 -7.14 -3.84 5.53
N GLU A 83 -7.32 -2.53 5.35
CA GLU A 83 -8.05 -1.94 4.23
C GLU A 83 -7.41 -2.27 2.88
N ALA A 84 -6.08 -2.19 2.78
CA ALA A 84 -5.35 -2.56 1.56
C ALA A 84 -5.55 -4.04 1.21
N ARG A 85 -5.52 -4.94 2.21
CA ARG A 85 -5.81 -6.37 2.03
C ARG A 85 -7.27 -6.60 1.62
N ALA A 86 -8.23 -5.94 2.25
CA ALA A 86 -9.65 -6.03 1.90
C ALA A 86 -9.91 -5.59 0.45
N ARG A 87 -9.26 -4.51 -0.02
CA ARG A 87 -9.31 -4.09 -1.43
C ARG A 87 -8.73 -5.14 -2.38
N ARG A 88 -7.66 -5.85 -1.98
CA ARG A 88 -7.04 -6.91 -2.77
C ARG A 88 -7.91 -8.17 -2.85
N ASN A 89 -8.64 -8.48 -1.78
CA ASN A 89 -9.54 -9.63 -1.68
C ASN A 89 -10.94 -9.35 -2.22
N ASN A 90 -11.20 -8.13 -2.73
CA ASN A 90 -12.47 -7.79 -3.36
C ASN A 90 -12.71 -8.71 -4.57
N PRO A 91 -13.85 -9.45 -4.63
CA PRO A 91 -14.14 -10.38 -5.73
C PRO A 91 -14.05 -9.75 -7.12
N SER A 92 -14.46 -8.49 -7.26
CA SER A 92 -14.36 -7.76 -8.53
C SER A 92 -12.92 -7.45 -8.95
N VAL A 93 -12.01 -7.28 -7.98
CA VAL A 93 -10.58 -7.05 -8.25
C VAL A 93 -9.89 -8.35 -8.63
N ILE A 94 -10.28 -9.45 -8.00
CA ILE A 94 -9.83 -10.81 -8.35
C ILE A 94 -10.28 -11.14 -9.78
N ALA A 95 -11.58 -11.04 -10.07
CA ALA A 95 -12.13 -11.30 -11.40
C ALA A 95 -11.48 -10.42 -12.50
N TRP A 96 -11.18 -9.16 -12.19
CA TRP A 96 -10.45 -8.28 -13.11
C TRP A 96 -9.02 -8.78 -13.37
N ARG A 97 -8.30 -9.21 -12.32
CA ARG A 97 -6.92 -9.70 -12.45
C ARG A 97 -6.88 -10.96 -13.31
N GLU A 98 -7.76 -11.92 -13.02
CA GLU A 98 -7.89 -13.16 -13.81
C GLU A 98 -8.23 -12.89 -15.27
N ALA A 99 -9.18 -11.99 -15.53
CA ALA A 99 -9.55 -11.62 -16.89
C ALA A 99 -8.38 -10.94 -17.64
N LYS A 100 -7.60 -10.11 -16.95
CA LYS A 100 -6.43 -9.45 -17.53
C LYS A 100 -5.30 -10.43 -17.83
N GLU A 101 -5.06 -11.39 -16.95
CA GLU A 101 -4.09 -12.46 -17.14
C GLU A 101 -4.47 -13.38 -18.31
N LYS A 102 -5.76 -13.69 -18.45
CA LYS A 102 -6.33 -14.45 -19.58
C LYS A 102 -6.46 -13.63 -20.88
N GLY A 103 -6.03 -12.36 -20.90
CA GLY A 103 -6.14 -11.49 -22.07
C GLY A 103 -7.58 -11.14 -22.49
N LEU A 104 -8.56 -11.34 -21.62
CA LEU A 104 -9.97 -11.02 -21.90
C LEU A 104 -10.18 -9.50 -21.93
N LYS A 105 -11.04 -9.04 -22.84
CA LYS A 105 -11.41 -7.61 -22.95
C LYS A 105 -12.44 -7.17 -21.90
N HIS A 106 -13.14 -8.13 -21.30
CA HIS A 106 -14.23 -7.87 -20.37
C HIS A 106 -14.20 -8.84 -19.18
N PHE A 107 -14.82 -8.43 -18.07
CA PHE A 107 -14.98 -9.24 -16.88
C PHE A 107 -16.29 -8.88 -16.16
N ASN A 108 -16.79 -9.80 -15.33
CA ASN A 108 -17.91 -9.53 -14.43
C ASN A 108 -17.38 -8.95 -13.11
N GLY A 109 -17.73 -7.71 -12.83
CA GLY A 109 -17.35 -7.00 -11.61
C GLY A 109 -18.56 -6.52 -10.83
N THR A 110 -18.35 -5.48 -10.01
CA THR A 110 -19.44 -4.85 -9.26
C THR A 110 -20.54 -4.33 -10.19
N ALA A 111 -21.80 -4.42 -9.76
CA ALA A 111 -22.94 -3.89 -10.51
C ALA A 111 -22.75 -2.38 -10.80
N CYS A 112 -23.13 -1.95 -12.00
CA CYS A 112 -23.08 -0.55 -12.38
C CYS A 112 -24.21 0.22 -11.69
N ILE A 113 -23.88 1.34 -11.03
CA ILE A 113 -24.87 2.21 -10.36
C ILE A 113 -25.92 2.80 -11.32
N THR A 114 -25.60 2.92 -12.62
CA THR A 114 -26.48 3.56 -13.61
C THR A 114 -27.41 2.56 -14.29
N CYS A 115 -26.94 1.34 -14.58
CA CYS A 115 -27.68 0.39 -15.42
C CYS A 115 -27.74 -1.04 -14.84
N GLY A 116 -27.21 -1.28 -13.63
CA GLY A 116 -27.21 -2.59 -12.99
C GLY A 116 -26.26 -3.64 -13.58
N SER A 117 -25.79 -3.46 -14.82
CA SER A 117 -24.90 -4.41 -15.50
C SER A 117 -23.60 -4.66 -14.73
N THR A 118 -23.20 -5.92 -14.65
CA THR A 118 -21.94 -6.37 -14.03
C THR A 118 -20.78 -6.44 -15.03
N LEU A 119 -21.06 -6.37 -16.34
CA LEU A 119 -20.04 -6.50 -17.37
C LEU A 119 -19.22 -5.21 -17.51
N ARG A 120 -17.89 -5.33 -17.37
CA ARG A 120 -16.95 -4.20 -17.35
C ARG A 120 -15.75 -4.43 -18.26
N TYR A 121 -15.17 -3.35 -18.77
CA TYR A 121 -13.93 -3.41 -19.54
C TYR A 121 -12.72 -3.74 -18.68
N THR A 122 -11.83 -4.62 -19.12
CA THR A 122 -10.57 -4.91 -18.39
C THR A 122 -9.58 -3.75 -18.43
N SER A 123 -9.61 -2.90 -19.48
CA SER A 123 -8.72 -1.75 -19.61
C SER A 123 -9.04 -0.61 -18.64
N THR A 124 -10.32 -0.23 -18.56
CA THR A 124 -10.77 0.96 -17.82
C THR A 124 -11.63 0.64 -16.60
N ARG A 125 -12.05 -0.62 -16.41
CA ARG A 125 -13.03 -1.07 -15.40
C ARG A 125 -14.39 -0.36 -15.49
N SER A 126 -14.63 0.37 -16.57
CA SER A 126 -15.89 1.06 -16.82
C SER A 126 -16.98 0.07 -17.25
N CYS A 127 -18.23 0.42 -17.01
CA CYS A 127 -19.37 -0.40 -17.41
C CYS A 127 -19.46 -0.49 -18.94
N PHE A 128 -19.53 -1.72 -19.46
CA PHE A 128 -19.64 -1.98 -20.88
C PHE A 128 -20.88 -1.33 -21.50
N SER A 129 -22.04 -1.55 -20.87
CA SER A 129 -23.34 -1.06 -21.38
C SER A 129 -23.40 0.48 -21.43
N CYS A 130 -22.97 1.17 -20.36
CA CYS A 130 -22.98 2.63 -20.31
C CYS A 130 -22.01 3.24 -21.33
N ASN A 131 -20.82 2.65 -21.48
CA ASN A 131 -19.85 3.13 -22.45
C ASN A 131 -20.33 2.92 -23.90
N LYS A 132 -20.93 1.75 -24.18
CA LYS A 132 -21.53 1.45 -25.49
C LYS A 132 -22.66 2.43 -25.81
N ALA A 133 -23.56 2.69 -24.86
CA ALA A 133 -24.64 3.66 -25.03
C ALA A 133 -24.11 5.10 -25.27
N SER A 134 -23.06 5.50 -24.55
CA SER A 134 -22.41 6.80 -24.75
C SER A 134 -21.77 6.93 -26.13
N SER A 135 -21.09 5.88 -26.58
CA SER A 135 -20.48 5.80 -27.91
C SER A 135 -21.51 5.93 -29.02
N LEU A 136 -22.68 5.30 -28.88
CA LEU A 136 -23.78 5.42 -29.84
C LEU A 136 -24.34 6.84 -29.90
N ARG A 137 -24.60 7.48 -28.75
CA ARG A 137 -25.06 8.89 -28.72
C ARG A 137 -24.05 9.84 -29.36
N ARG A 138 -22.76 9.61 -29.14
CA ARG A 138 -21.70 10.41 -29.79
C ARG A 138 -21.72 10.23 -31.30
N ALA A 139 -21.85 8.99 -31.79
CA ALA A 139 -21.91 8.70 -33.21
C ALA A 139 -23.15 9.33 -33.89
N GLU A 140 -24.30 9.29 -33.22
CA GLU A 140 -25.53 9.91 -33.73
C GLU A 140 -25.41 11.44 -33.84
N ARG A 141 -24.83 12.08 -32.82
CA ARG A 141 -24.55 13.53 -32.86
C ARG A 141 -23.65 13.90 -34.04
N ILE A 142 -22.55 13.18 -34.23
CA ILE A 142 -21.61 13.43 -35.35
C ILE A 142 -22.32 13.23 -36.71
N ARG A 143 -23.23 12.26 -36.82
CA ARG A 143 -24.02 12.06 -38.05
C ARG A 143 -24.95 13.24 -38.32
N LYS A 144 -25.64 13.76 -37.29
CA LYS A 144 -26.52 14.94 -37.42
C LYS A 144 -25.73 16.18 -37.83
N GLU A 145 -24.57 16.40 -37.21
CA GLU A 145 -23.66 17.53 -37.53
C GLU A 145 -23.07 17.46 -38.95
N ARG A 146 -23.01 16.28 -39.58
CA ARG A 146 -22.53 16.13 -40.97
C ARG A 146 -23.61 16.28 -42.03
N ILE A 147 -24.88 16.18 -41.63
CA ILE A 147 -26.04 16.29 -42.53
C ILE A 147 -26.61 17.72 -42.52
N ALA A 148 -26.43 18.44 -41.42
CA ALA A 148 -26.69 19.87 -41.31
C ALA A 148 -25.60 20.70 -42.02
#